data_AF-A0A357YFB4-F1
#
_entry.id   AF-A0A357YFB4-F1
#
_cell.length_a   1.000
_cell.length_b   1.000
_cell.length_c   1.000
_cell.angle_alpha   90.00
_cell.angle_beta   90.00
_cell.angle_gamma   90.00
#
_symmetry.space_group_name_H-M   'P 1'
#
loop_
_entity.id
_entity.type
_entity.pdbx_description
1 polymer ?
#
loop_
_entity_poly.entity_id
_entity_poly.type
_entity_poly.pdbx_seq_one_letter_code
_entity_poly.pdbx_strand_id
1 'polypeptide(L)'
;MNKLLVAALLVALTAATALAADVVTYPAKNGTVTFDHKGHQAKLECKACHLSEGTPAKIALDKDKAHALCKECHAKGAGPTKCGDCHKKS
;
A
#
# COMPACT_ATOMS: atom_id res chain seq x y z
N MET A 1 -12.17 -37.08 33.56
CA MET A 1 -12.46 -35.85 32.79
C MET A 1 -11.14 -35.26 32.27
N ASN A 2 -10.43 -36.04 31.46
CA ASN A 2 -10.38 -36.01 30.00
C ASN A 2 -9.47 -34.88 29.46
N LYS A 3 -8.20 -35.26 29.24
CA LYS A 3 -7.09 -34.45 28.70
C LYS A 3 -7.36 -33.87 27.29
N LEU A 4 -8.54 -34.14 26.73
CA LEU A 4 -9.04 -33.67 25.44
C LEU A 4 -9.66 -32.26 25.50
N LEU A 5 -9.96 -31.71 26.69
CA LEU A 5 -10.53 -30.36 26.80
C LEU A 5 -9.51 -29.23 26.76
N VAL A 6 -8.22 -29.53 26.97
CA VAL A 6 -7.14 -28.52 26.95
C VAL A 6 -6.62 -28.26 25.52
N ALA A 7 -6.91 -29.15 24.57
CA ALA A 7 -6.42 -29.06 23.19
C ALA A 7 -7.29 -28.20 22.25
N ALA A 8 -8.47 -27.75 22.68
CA ALA A 8 -9.45 -27.10 21.80
C ALA A 8 -9.43 -25.55 21.82
N LEU A 9 -8.61 -24.92 22.68
CA LEU A 9 -8.65 -23.46 22.90
C LEU A 9 -7.47 -22.68 22.29
N LEU A 10 -6.75 -23.24 21.32
CA LEU A 10 -5.50 -22.66 20.81
C LEU A 10 -5.48 -22.34 19.30
N VAL A 11 -6.62 -22.37 18.60
CA VAL A 11 -6.67 -22.11 17.14
C VAL A 11 -7.35 -20.78 16.77
N ALA A 12 -7.72 -19.95 17.74
CA ALA A 12 -8.45 -18.70 17.49
C ALA A 12 -7.56 -17.46 17.58
N LEU A 13 -6.43 -17.39 16.86
CA LEU A 13 -5.77 -16.11 16.63
C LEU A 13 -4.84 -16.17 15.41
N THR A 14 -5.32 -15.71 14.25
CA THR A 14 -4.53 -15.02 13.20
C THR A 14 -5.41 -14.73 11.96
N ALA A 15 -6.62 -14.20 12.15
CA ALA A 15 -7.24 -13.41 11.09
C ALA A 15 -6.67 -11.98 11.20
N ALA A 16 -5.40 -11.78 10.83
CA ALA A 16 -4.85 -10.45 10.64
C ALA A 16 -5.54 -9.86 9.40
N THR A 17 -6.63 -9.13 9.62
CA THR A 17 -7.29 -8.36 8.57
C THR A 17 -6.25 -7.39 8.00
N ALA A 18 -5.86 -7.60 6.75
CA ALA A 18 -5.03 -6.68 5.99
C ALA A 18 -5.84 -5.40 5.73
N LEU A 19 -5.91 -4.52 6.73
CA LEU A 19 -6.51 -3.22 6.60
C LEU A 19 -5.62 -2.39 5.67
N ALA A 20 -6.19 -1.89 4.58
CA ALA A 20 -5.51 -0.92 3.74
C ALA A 20 -5.23 0.35 4.56
N ALA A 21 -3.98 0.80 4.59
CA ALA A 21 -3.63 2.05 5.26
C ALA A 21 -4.21 3.24 4.47
N ASP A 22 -4.81 4.21 5.17
CA ASP A 22 -5.33 5.44 4.55
C ASP A 22 -4.20 6.27 3.91
N VAL A 23 -3.03 6.30 4.57
CA VAL A 23 -1.83 6.98 4.11
C VAL A 23 -0.64 6.03 4.24
N VAL A 24 0.20 5.98 3.20
CA VAL A 24 1.43 5.18 3.17
C VAL A 24 2.63 6.09 3.02
N THR A 25 3.65 5.89 3.85
CA THR A 25 4.89 6.67 3.78
C THR A 25 6.01 5.82 3.21
N TYR A 26 6.72 6.37 2.23
CA TYR A 26 7.90 5.76 1.60
C TYR A 26 9.15 6.59 1.95
N PRO A 27 9.95 6.15 2.92
CA PRO A 27 11.23 6.77 3.20
C PRO A 27 12.15 6.63 1.99
N ALA A 28 12.73 7.73 1.53
CA ALA A 28 13.69 7.73 0.44
C ALA A 28 14.79 8.76 0.69
N LYS A 29 16.01 8.47 0.20
CA LYS A 29 17.20 9.32 0.41
C LYS A 29 17.01 10.75 -0.11
N ASN A 30 16.17 10.93 -1.11
CA ASN A 30 15.88 12.20 -1.77
C ASN A 30 14.69 12.97 -1.15
N GLY A 31 14.12 12.46 -0.06
CA GLY A 31 12.94 13.03 0.60
C GLY A 31 11.84 11.99 0.73
N THR A 32 11.16 11.99 1.87
CA THR A 32 10.07 11.08 2.15
C THR A 32 8.89 11.38 1.23
N VAL A 33 8.28 10.33 0.68
CA VAL A 33 7.06 10.43 -0.14
C VAL A 33 5.88 9.96 0.69
N THR A 34 4.88 10.81 0.82
CA THR A 34 3.60 10.47 1.45
C THR A 34 2.57 10.20 0.37
N PHE A 35 2.00 9.00 0.39
CA PHE A 35 0.98 8.54 -0.54
C PHE A 35 -0.37 8.47 0.15
N ASP A 36 -1.31 9.31 -0.31
CA ASP A 36 -2.70 9.30 0.13
C ASP A 36 -3.46 8.16 -0.57
N HIS A 37 -3.35 6.95 -0.03
CA HIS A 37 -3.97 5.75 -0.60
C HIS A 37 -5.50 5.87 -0.63
N LYS A 38 -6.11 6.44 0.41
CA LYS A 38 -7.55 6.70 0.49
C LYS A 38 -8.00 7.69 -0.59
N GLY A 39 -7.26 8.78 -0.79
CA GLY A 39 -7.54 9.77 -1.82
C GLY A 39 -7.45 9.19 -3.24
N HIS A 40 -6.55 8.24 -3.47
CA HIS A 40 -6.48 7.51 -4.75
C HIS A 40 -7.63 6.52 -4.89
N GLN A 41 -7.95 5.75 -3.84
CA GLN A 41 -9.06 4.80 -3.84
C GLN A 41 -10.42 5.48 -4.08
N ALA A 42 -10.59 6.73 -3.65
CA ALA A 42 -11.81 7.49 -3.90
C ALA A 42 -12.02 7.86 -5.39
N LYS A 43 -10.97 7.75 -6.22
CA LYS A 43 -10.99 8.15 -7.64
C LYS A 43 -10.65 7.01 -8.60
N LEU A 44 -10.00 5.96 -8.11
CA LEU A 44 -9.43 4.88 -8.92
C LEU A 44 -9.87 3.53 -8.35
N GLU A 45 -10.05 2.56 -9.24
CA GLU A 45 -10.31 1.18 -8.83
C GLU A 45 -9.04 0.52 -8.28
N CYS A 46 -9.19 -0.46 -7.39
CA CYS A 46 -8.05 -1.17 -6.76
C CYS A 46 -7.06 -1.73 -7.79
N LYS A 47 -7.58 -2.22 -8.92
CA LYS A 47 -6.80 -2.77 -10.05
C LYS A 47 -5.95 -1.74 -10.79
N ALA A 48 -6.14 -0.44 -10.55
CA ALA A 48 -5.30 0.59 -11.14
C ALA A 48 -3.85 0.52 -10.64
N CYS A 49 -3.63 -0.07 -9.45
CA CYS A 49 -2.30 -0.26 -8.87
C CYS A 49 -2.03 -1.71 -8.45
N HIS A 50 -3.05 -2.43 -7.98
CA HIS A 50 -2.93 -3.83 -7.59
C HIS A 50 -3.33 -4.74 -8.76
N LEU A 51 -2.35 -5.03 -9.61
CA LEU A 51 -2.54 -5.81 -10.84
C LEU A 51 -2.73 -7.32 -10.60
N SER A 52 -2.57 -7.77 -9.36
CA SER A 52 -2.78 -9.18 -8.99
C SER A 52 -4.26 -9.44 -8.70
N GLU A 53 -4.76 -10.57 -9.18
CA GLU A 53 -6.10 -11.06 -8.84
C GLU A 53 -6.20 -11.38 -7.34
N GLY A 54 -7.32 -11.00 -6.72
CA GLY A 54 -7.62 -11.28 -5.30
C GLY A 54 -7.42 -10.07 -4.37
N THR A 55 -7.19 -10.35 -3.09
CA THR A 55 -7.08 -9.31 -2.05
C THR A 55 -5.83 -8.45 -2.29
N PRO A 56 -5.97 -7.11 -2.41
CA PRO A 56 -4.84 -6.20 -2.54
C PRO A 56 -3.82 -6.39 -1.42
N ALA A 57 -2.58 -6.68 -1.79
CA ALA A 57 -1.46 -6.80 -0.86
C ALA A 57 -0.51 -5.60 -1.00
N LYS A 58 0.35 -5.40 0.00
CA LYS A 58 1.38 -4.35 -0.02
C LYS A 58 2.23 -4.48 -1.29
N ILE A 59 2.30 -3.39 -2.06
CA ILE A 59 3.15 -3.32 -3.25
C ILE A 59 4.58 -3.03 -2.82
N ALA A 60 5.51 -3.91 -3.19
CA ALA A 60 6.94 -3.67 -3.03
C ALA A 60 7.40 -2.66 -4.10
N LEU A 61 7.62 -1.42 -3.67
CA LEU A 61 8.09 -0.33 -4.52
C LEU A 61 9.58 -0.07 -4.28
N ASP A 62 10.35 -0.09 -5.35
CA ASP A 62 11.66 0.53 -5.45
C ASP A 62 11.55 1.82 -6.28
N LYS A 63 12.69 2.50 -6.51
CA LYS A 63 12.73 3.73 -7.31
C LYS A 63 12.09 3.56 -8.69
N ASP A 64 12.42 2.47 -9.39
CA ASP A 64 12.03 2.30 -10.79
C ASP A 64 10.56 1.92 -10.89
N LYS A 65 10.10 1.02 -10.01
CA LYS A 65 8.68 0.66 -9.91
C LYS A 65 7.82 1.83 -9.46
N ALA A 66 8.26 2.64 -8.52
CA ALA A 66 7.51 3.81 -8.07
C ALA A 66 7.41 4.87 -9.18
N HIS A 67 8.49 5.13 -9.93
CA HIS A 67 8.43 6.06 -11.05
C HIS A 67 7.62 5.51 -12.23
N ALA A 68 7.69 4.21 -12.51
CA ALA A 68 6.84 3.61 -13.53
C ALA A 68 5.35 3.67 -13.12
N LEU A 69 5.02 3.26 -11.89
CA LEU A 69 3.63 3.18 -11.45
C LEU A 69 3.01 4.57 -11.19
N CYS A 70 3.66 5.37 -10.34
CA CYS A 70 3.10 6.63 -9.87
C CYS A 70 3.30 7.74 -10.91
N LYS A 71 4.54 7.97 -11.36
CA LYS A 71 4.87 9.12 -12.21
C LYS A 71 4.28 8.96 -13.62
N GLU A 72 4.27 7.78 -14.21
CA GLU A 72 3.65 7.61 -15.54
C GLU A 72 2.14 7.81 -15.49
N CYS A 73 1.47 7.32 -14.45
CA CYS A 73 0.03 7.56 -14.26
C CYS A 73 -0.23 9.07 -14.08
N HIS A 74 0.54 9.73 -13.23
CA HIS A 74 0.43 11.17 -13.00
C HIS A 74 0.74 12.02 -14.25
N ALA A 75 1.67 11.59 -15.09
CA ALA A 75 2.00 12.26 -16.36
C ALA A 75 0.86 12.21 -17.37
N LYS A 76 -0.02 11.20 -17.28
CA LYS A 76 -1.24 11.09 -18.09
C LYS A 76 -2.46 11.76 -17.44
N GLY A 77 -2.34 12.12 -16.15
CA GLY A 77 -3.40 12.74 -15.36
C GLY A 77 -2.98 14.11 -14.81
N ALA A 78 -3.52 14.47 -13.64
CA ALA A 78 -3.25 15.74 -12.96
C ALA A 78 -2.38 15.57 -11.70
N GLY A 79 -1.58 14.50 -11.64
CA GLY A 79 -0.75 14.21 -10.47
C GLY A 79 0.64 14.86 -10.55
N PRO A 80 1.38 14.91 -9.42
CA PRO A 80 2.73 15.45 -9.39
C PRO A 80 3.72 14.63 -10.23
N THR A 81 4.56 15.33 -11.01
CA THR A 81 5.58 14.72 -11.89
C THR A 81 7.00 15.22 -11.64
N LYS A 82 7.17 16.32 -10.89
CA LYS A 82 8.50 16.85 -10.53
C LYS A 82 9.01 16.19 -9.26
N CYS A 83 10.32 16.07 -9.13
CA CYS A 83 10.97 15.37 -8.03
C CYS A 83 10.51 15.87 -6.65
N GLY A 84 10.51 17.19 -6.45
CA GLY A 84 10.14 17.82 -5.17
C GLY A 84 8.64 17.91 -4.89
N ASP A 85 7.79 17.52 -5.85
CA ASP A 85 6.35 17.48 -5.64
C ASP A 85 5.96 16.20 -4.88
N CYS A 86 6.68 15.11 -5.12
CA CYS A 86 6.55 13.86 -4.38
C CYS A 86 7.56 13.74 -3.23
N HIS A 87 8.84 14.02 -3.48
CA HIS A 87 9.90 13.89 -2.48
C HIS A 87 10.02 15.16 -1.65
N LYS A 88 9.25 15.22 -0.57
CA LYS A 88 9.35 16.33 0.38
C LYS A 88 10.51 16.07 1.32
N LYS A 89 11.45 17.01 1.35
CA LYS A 89 12.43 17.06 2.44
C LYS A 89 11.68 17.52 3.67
N SER A 90 11.44 16.59 4.58
CA SER A 90 11.05 16.86 5.96
C SER A 90 12.15 17.62 6.68
#